data_AF-A0A257LGY4-F1
#
_entry.id   AF-A0A257LGY4-F1
#
_cell.length_a   1.000
_cell.length_b   1.000
_cell.length_c   1.000
_cell.angle_alpha   90.00
_cell.angle_beta   90.00
_cell.angle_gamma   90.00
#
_symmetry.space_group_name_H-M   'P 1'
#
loop_
_entity.id
_entity.type
_entity.pdbx_description
1 polymer ?
#
loop_
_entity_poly.entity_id
_entity_poly.type
_entity_poly.pdbx_seq_one_letter_code
_entity_poly.pdbx_strand_id
1 'polypeptide(L)'
;MVQGGARVHRAGNRRETRRWHHRGSEPCRRGTVTPVPVAAGHPNPPSAVTPHPLPDSRPAALPPARRPLVRRGLCLLLSTVLAWSPPLAALAQNAGTADPAPAPAPLRLPSLGESAAEDFNLSTEKRLGEQIMRDIRRDPDYLDDPQLLDYLQSIWAPLVAAARERGDIDADTAQLFPYESFLVRDRSVNAFALPGGYVGVHLGLMAITASRDELASVLAHELSHITQRHIARSIAASSRASTVGLAAMILAVLASARASSYDGVNAAIMGSQAAMVQAQLNFSRDMEREADRNGITLMSTAGFAPSGMAAMFEKLDQSSRLNDSGAYPYLRSHPLTVDRIGEARQRSHSLASSGPARGGAPLLHTLMQARSRVLMDPSATALRRQQALQARGEQEALPLAERLAALYGAALASAQLKEWPQAERGLAAAQALLAQAPAPQDTSVRQPMQRLAVQLALGRGDAPRARQLLADGPTDASRAGVLLRAQVALADGSAPALRQVSDDLQTWVADHRQDASAWQLLSAAATRQGQTLRAIRAEAEAEAALGNLRGAIARLRAGQQQARRGGADFIEASVIDARLRDLNAQRRDLQADQRKNGGGGPAPLALD
;
A
#
# COMPACT_ATOMS: atom_id res chain seq x y z
N MET A 1 -5.09 -60.33 26.95
CA MET A 1 -3.64 -60.40 27.25
C MET A 1 -3.26 -59.20 28.09
N VAL A 2 -2.24 -59.38 28.93
CA VAL A 2 -1.99 -58.72 30.22
C VAL A 2 -1.01 -57.54 30.09
N GLN A 3 -1.21 -56.51 30.95
CA GLN A 3 -0.26 -55.48 31.46
C GLN A 3 0.39 -54.48 30.47
N GLY A 4 0.76 -53.26 30.89
CA GLY A 4 0.88 -52.72 32.25
C GLY A 4 1.04 -51.20 32.28
N GLY A 5 0.74 -50.62 33.44
CA GLY A 5 0.96 -49.21 33.76
C GLY A 5 2.19 -49.04 34.66
N ALA A 6 2.74 -47.82 34.64
CA ALA A 6 3.73 -47.37 35.61
C ALA A 6 3.38 -45.96 36.09
N ARG A 7 3.10 -45.84 37.40
CA ARG A 7 3.10 -44.58 38.17
C ARG A 7 4.45 -44.49 38.87
N VAL A 8 5.03 -43.29 38.96
CA VAL A 8 6.14 -42.99 39.87
C VAL A 8 5.86 -41.71 40.67
N HIS A 9 5.73 -41.94 41.98
CA HIS A 9 6.07 -41.16 43.18
C HIS A 9 6.06 -39.62 43.23
N ARG A 10 5.20 -39.12 44.14
CA ARG A 10 5.36 -37.90 44.96
C ARG A 10 6.08 -38.25 46.28
N ALA A 11 7.01 -37.40 46.69
CA ALA A 11 7.46 -37.09 48.06
C ALA A 11 8.17 -35.72 47.97
N GLY A 12 8.13 -34.76 48.90
CA GLY A 12 7.61 -34.63 50.26
C GLY A 12 8.31 -33.41 50.92
N ASN A 13 7.68 -32.86 51.98
CA ASN A 13 8.13 -31.83 52.94
C ASN A 13 8.16 -30.35 52.50
N ARG A 14 7.37 -29.43 53.09
CA ARG A 14 7.10 -28.97 54.49
C ARG A 14 8.15 -27.99 55.05
N ARG A 15 7.63 -26.76 55.25
CA ARG A 15 7.82 -25.78 56.34
C ARG A 15 9.24 -25.39 56.73
N GLU A 16 9.51 -24.08 56.71
CA GLU A 16 9.96 -23.38 57.92
C GLU A 16 9.78 -21.85 57.83
N THR A 17 9.16 -21.30 58.87
CA THR A 17 9.03 -19.89 59.22
C THR A 17 10.25 -19.44 60.01
N ARG A 18 10.91 -18.32 59.66
CA ARG A 18 11.77 -17.59 60.60
C ARG A 18 11.66 -16.07 60.42
N ARG A 19 11.21 -15.42 61.50
CA ARG A 19 11.43 -14.00 61.85
C ARG A 19 12.91 -13.79 62.20
N TRP A 20 13.45 -12.62 61.85
CA TRP A 20 14.57 -11.99 62.55
C TRP A 20 14.38 -10.48 62.61
N HIS A 21 14.86 -9.90 63.73
CA HIS A 21 14.68 -8.54 64.22
C HIS A 21 15.70 -7.51 63.69
N HIS A 22 15.25 -6.24 63.67
CA HIS A 22 15.92 -4.95 63.97
C HIS A 22 17.36 -4.63 63.51
N ARG A 23 17.46 -3.49 62.78
CA ARG A 23 18.26 -2.26 63.07
C ARG A 23 17.69 -1.13 62.17
N GLY A 24 17.16 -0.02 62.71
CA GLY A 24 17.88 1.25 62.96
C GLY A 24 18.16 1.96 61.63
N SER A 25 17.64 3.14 61.26
CA SER A 25 17.62 4.42 61.97
C SER A 25 16.76 5.47 61.22
N GLU A 26 15.99 6.27 61.99
CA GLU A 26 15.49 7.66 61.81
C GLU A 26 15.22 8.28 60.41
N PRO A 27 14.12 9.05 60.29
CA PRO A 27 14.35 10.48 60.09
C PRO A 27 13.54 11.40 61.01
N CYS A 28 14.15 12.56 61.24
CA CYS A 28 13.76 13.65 62.10
C CYS A 28 12.37 14.22 61.79
N ARG A 29 11.69 14.67 62.84
CA ARG A 29 10.32 15.18 62.87
C ARG A 29 10.33 16.71 62.93
N ARG A 30 9.29 17.30 62.32
CA ARG A 30 8.59 18.57 62.62
C ARG A 30 9.05 19.86 61.93
N GLY A 31 8.07 20.44 61.24
CA GLY A 31 7.97 21.84 60.85
C GLY A 31 6.58 22.14 60.30
N THR A 32 5.55 22.02 61.14
CA THR A 32 4.17 22.45 60.87
C THR A 32 4.03 23.94 61.09
N VAL A 33 3.58 24.72 60.09
CA VAL A 33 2.92 26.02 60.30
C VAL A 33 1.86 26.27 59.22
N THR A 34 0.62 26.39 59.66
CA THR A 34 -0.50 27.22 59.13
C THR A 34 -1.47 27.40 60.31
N PRO A 35 -2.45 28.35 60.34
CA PRO A 35 -2.95 29.29 59.30
C PRO A 35 -3.24 30.73 59.81
N VAL A 36 -4.08 31.45 59.03
CA VAL A 36 -5.05 32.56 59.31
C VAL A 36 -4.61 34.03 58.97
N PRO A 37 -5.55 34.99 58.71
CA PRO A 37 -6.10 35.38 57.40
C PRO A 37 -6.05 36.91 57.13
N VAL A 38 -6.71 37.41 56.06
CA VAL A 38 -7.42 38.72 55.86
C VAL A 38 -7.53 38.93 54.33
N ALA A 39 -8.65 38.62 53.67
CA ALA A 39 -9.90 39.38 53.50
C ALA A 39 -9.84 40.58 52.52
N ALA A 40 -10.55 40.37 51.39
CA ALA A 40 -11.41 41.29 50.62
C ALA A 40 -10.89 42.64 50.09
N GLY A 41 -10.96 42.82 48.76
CA GLY A 41 -10.83 44.12 48.10
C GLY A 41 -10.95 44.10 46.57
N HIS A 42 -12.15 43.87 46.04
CA HIS A 42 -12.62 44.37 44.72
C HIS A 42 -13.91 45.17 44.99
N PRO A 43 -14.40 46.09 44.12
CA PRO A 43 -14.01 46.38 42.73
C PRO A 43 -13.93 47.90 42.37
N ASN A 44 -13.34 48.25 41.21
CA ASN A 44 -13.92 49.13 40.15
C ASN A 44 -12.86 49.62 39.12
N PRO A 45 -13.29 50.00 37.90
CA PRO A 45 -12.59 49.71 36.64
C PRO A 45 -11.80 50.89 36.08
N PRO A 46 -10.86 50.68 35.14
CA PRO A 46 -10.45 51.73 34.24
C PRO A 46 -11.29 51.71 32.96
N SER A 47 -12.11 52.75 32.86
CA SER A 47 -12.55 53.53 31.70
C SER A 47 -12.22 53.00 30.30
N ALA A 48 -13.30 52.94 29.51
CA ALA A 48 -13.33 52.84 28.07
C ALA A 48 -12.38 53.85 27.40
N VAL A 49 -11.43 53.31 26.62
CA VAL A 49 -10.71 54.07 25.60
C VAL A 49 -11.47 53.87 24.29
N THR A 50 -12.01 54.98 23.79
CA THR A 50 -12.63 55.11 22.47
C THR A 50 -11.63 54.77 21.36
N PRO A 51 -12.03 54.03 20.31
CA PRO A 51 -11.14 53.72 19.20
C PRO A 51 -11.06 54.94 18.26
N HIS A 52 -9.85 55.47 18.06
CA HIS A 52 -9.56 56.32 16.91
C HIS A 52 -9.50 55.46 15.63
N PRO A 53 -9.98 55.99 14.50
CA PRO A 53 -10.24 55.22 13.29
C PRO A 53 -8.94 54.87 12.56
N LEU A 54 -8.85 53.60 12.15
CA LEU A 54 -7.84 53.15 11.19
C LEU A 54 -8.10 53.78 9.81
N PRO A 55 -7.06 54.18 9.06
CA PRO A 55 -7.22 54.69 7.72
C PRO A 55 -7.60 53.57 6.74
N ASP A 56 -8.63 53.84 5.94
CA ASP A 56 -9.07 53.05 4.79
C ASP A 56 -7.90 52.66 3.87
N SER A 57 -7.50 51.40 3.92
CA SER A 57 -6.66 50.79 2.89
C SER A 57 -7.56 50.06 1.90
N ARG A 58 -8.10 50.84 0.96
CA ARG A 58 -8.72 50.30 -0.26
C ARG A 58 -7.69 49.44 -1.01
N PRO A 59 -8.02 48.22 -1.46
CA PRO A 59 -7.16 47.49 -2.38
C PRO A 59 -7.13 48.23 -3.71
N ALA A 60 -5.92 48.62 -4.14
CA ALA A 60 -5.69 49.21 -5.44
C ALA A 60 -6.08 48.20 -6.54
N ALA A 61 -6.94 48.63 -7.44
CA ALA A 61 -7.34 47.89 -8.62
C ALA A 61 -6.12 47.59 -9.51
N LEU A 62 -5.98 46.31 -9.88
CA LEU A 62 -5.02 45.87 -10.89
C LEU A 62 -5.39 46.48 -12.26
N PRO A 63 -4.42 47.01 -13.03
CA PRO A 63 -4.68 47.49 -14.38
C PRO A 63 -4.96 46.32 -15.35
N PRO A 64 -5.80 46.52 -16.39
CA PRO A 64 -6.16 45.45 -17.32
C PRO A 64 -4.96 45.03 -18.18
N ALA A 65 -4.71 43.72 -18.23
CA ALA A 65 -3.69 43.12 -19.08
C ALA A 65 -3.99 43.39 -20.56
N ARG A 66 -3.04 44.04 -21.23
CA ARG A 66 -3.04 44.32 -22.66
C ARG A 66 -2.80 43.01 -23.44
N ARG A 67 -3.73 42.65 -24.33
CA ARG A 67 -3.56 41.60 -25.34
C ARG A 67 -2.62 42.10 -26.44
N PRO A 68 -1.62 41.33 -26.90
CA PRO A 68 -0.95 41.63 -28.17
C PRO A 68 -1.77 41.05 -29.34
N LEU A 69 -2.39 41.95 -30.09
CA LEU A 69 -2.87 41.74 -31.45
C LEU A 69 -1.66 41.85 -32.39
N VAL A 70 -1.20 40.74 -32.96
CA VAL A 70 -0.55 40.75 -34.27
C VAL A 70 -1.51 40.06 -35.23
N ARG A 71 -2.13 40.89 -36.07
CA ARG A 71 -3.08 40.52 -37.10
C ARG A 71 -2.41 40.88 -38.42
N ARG A 72 -2.31 39.92 -39.35
CA ARG A 72 -2.69 40.01 -40.79
C ARG A 72 -1.72 39.29 -41.73
N GLY A 73 -2.36 38.60 -42.70
CA GLY A 73 -1.81 37.70 -43.69
C GLY A 73 -2.40 36.31 -43.42
N LEU A 74 -3.39 35.78 -44.12
CA LEU A 74 -3.79 35.97 -45.51
C LEU A 74 -5.22 35.39 -45.65
N CYS A 75 -6.14 36.17 -46.22
CA CYS A 75 -7.39 35.66 -46.77
C CYS A 75 -7.08 34.90 -48.07
N LEU A 76 -7.54 33.66 -48.22
CA LEU A 76 -7.95 33.07 -49.50
C LEU A 76 -8.49 31.64 -49.27
N LEU A 77 -9.74 31.42 -49.75
CA LEU A 77 -10.30 30.16 -50.25
C LEU A 77 -10.80 29.12 -49.23
N LEU A 78 -12.03 29.34 -48.71
CA LEU A 78 -12.95 28.26 -48.37
C LEU A 78 -14.33 28.59 -48.97
N SER A 79 -14.55 28.16 -50.21
CA SER A 79 -15.86 28.08 -50.88
C SER A 79 -15.70 27.09 -52.04
N THR A 80 -16.67 26.20 -52.26
CA THR A 80 -16.64 24.96 -53.07
C THR A 80 -16.02 23.80 -52.27
N VAL A 81 -16.75 22.80 -51.80
CA VAL A 81 -17.55 21.83 -52.58
C VAL A 81 -18.77 21.37 -51.78
N LEU A 82 -19.96 21.66 -52.31
CA LEU A 82 -21.19 20.90 -52.12
C LEU A 82 -21.72 20.66 -53.54
N ALA A 83 -22.35 19.49 -53.73
CA ALA A 83 -23.01 19.01 -54.95
C ALA A 83 -22.10 18.27 -55.96
N TRP A 84 -22.09 16.95 -55.87
CA TRP A 84 -22.47 16.09 -57.00
C TRP A 84 -22.83 14.68 -56.53
N SER A 85 -24.12 14.40 -56.55
CA SER A 85 -24.68 13.05 -56.56
C SER A 85 -25.39 12.90 -57.90
N PRO A 86 -25.00 11.97 -58.80
CA PRO A 86 -25.84 11.62 -59.92
C PRO A 86 -26.86 10.53 -59.51
N PRO A 87 -28.06 10.53 -60.12
CA PRO A 87 -29.18 9.70 -59.71
C PRO A 87 -29.13 8.31 -60.36
N LEU A 88 -29.64 7.31 -59.64
CA LEU A 88 -29.93 5.97 -60.15
C LEU A 88 -31.44 5.83 -60.37
N ALA A 89 -31.88 5.75 -61.63
CA ALA A 89 -33.03 4.92 -62.03
C ALA A 89 -33.25 4.87 -63.57
N ALA A 90 -33.30 3.63 -64.06
CA ALA A 90 -34.10 3.09 -65.16
C ALA A 90 -33.74 3.36 -66.64
N LEU A 91 -33.31 2.29 -67.33
CA LEU A 91 -33.99 1.60 -68.47
C LEU A 91 -32.94 0.64 -69.11
N ALA A 92 -33.09 -0.68 -68.94
CA ALA A 92 -33.81 -1.63 -69.81
C ALA A 92 -32.94 -2.27 -70.91
N GLN A 93 -32.81 -3.60 -70.81
CA GLN A 93 -32.76 -4.59 -71.90
C GLN A 93 -31.61 -4.53 -72.91
N ASN A 94 -30.65 -5.45 -72.79
CA ASN A 94 -30.32 -6.34 -73.90
C ASN A 94 -29.70 -7.65 -73.42
N ALA A 95 -30.30 -8.77 -73.83
CA ALA A 95 -29.79 -10.12 -73.61
C ALA A 95 -28.70 -10.43 -74.65
N GLY A 96 -27.59 -11.00 -74.20
CA GLY A 96 -26.51 -11.46 -75.07
C GLY A 96 -25.58 -12.37 -74.27
N THR A 97 -25.60 -13.65 -74.62
CA THR A 97 -24.86 -14.76 -74.00
C THR A 97 -23.35 -14.56 -74.05
N ALA A 98 -22.69 -14.53 -72.90
CA ALA A 98 -21.24 -14.70 -72.77
C ALA A 98 -20.93 -15.49 -71.48
N ASP A 99 -20.15 -16.57 -71.63
CA ASP A 99 -19.77 -17.51 -70.58
C ASP A 99 -19.13 -16.83 -69.34
N PRO A 100 -19.45 -17.27 -68.11
CA PRO A 100 -18.78 -16.76 -66.92
C PRO A 100 -17.36 -17.33 -66.80
N ALA A 101 -16.37 -16.42 -66.87
CA ALA A 101 -14.99 -16.68 -66.47
C ALA A 101 -14.92 -17.16 -65.00
N PRO A 102 -13.96 -18.02 -64.63
CA PRO A 102 -13.88 -18.60 -63.29
C PRO A 102 -13.63 -17.51 -62.24
N ALA A 103 -14.45 -17.52 -61.19
CA ALA A 103 -14.34 -16.60 -60.07
C ALA A 103 -12.98 -16.76 -59.36
N PRO A 104 -12.27 -15.67 -59.00
CA PRO A 104 -11.09 -15.76 -58.16
C PRO A 104 -11.50 -16.29 -56.78
N ALA A 105 -10.78 -17.30 -56.30
CA ALA A 105 -10.97 -17.86 -54.97
C ALA A 105 -10.96 -16.73 -53.91
N PRO A 106 -11.88 -16.75 -52.93
CA PRO A 106 -11.89 -15.71 -51.90
C PRO A 106 -10.58 -15.78 -51.12
N LEU A 107 -9.81 -14.70 -51.20
CA LEU A 107 -8.67 -14.44 -50.33
C LEU A 107 -9.23 -14.42 -48.90
N ARG A 108 -9.11 -15.53 -48.16
CA ARG A 108 -9.38 -15.56 -46.73
C ARG A 108 -8.28 -14.76 -46.04
N LEU A 109 -8.50 -13.45 -45.93
CA LEU A 109 -7.73 -12.60 -45.04
C LEU A 109 -7.94 -13.11 -43.61
N PRO A 110 -6.87 -13.33 -42.82
CA PRO A 110 -6.99 -13.66 -41.41
C PRO A 110 -7.80 -12.58 -40.68
N SER A 111 -8.76 -13.00 -39.85
CA SER A 111 -9.55 -12.13 -38.99
C SER A 111 -8.65 -11.46 -37.94
N LEU A 112 -8.15 -10.25 -38.23
CA LEU A 112 -7.30 -9.45 -37.35
C LEU A 112 -7.95 -9.05 -35.98
N GLY A 113 -9.18 -9.49 -35.72
CA GLY A 113 -9.91 -9.26 -34.47
C GLY A 113 -9.97 -10.47 -33.53
N GLU A 114 -9.69 -11.69 -34.00
CA GLU A 114 -9.77 -12.91 -33.19
C GLU A 114 -8.51 -13.10 -32.35
N SER A 115 -7.34 -12.77 -32.92
CA SER A 115 -6.05 -12.78 -32.24
C SER A 115 -5.98 -11.78 -31.08
N ALA A 116 -6.54 -10.57 -31.22
CA ALA A 116 -6.50 -9.55 -30.17
C ALA A 116 -7.31 -9.90 -28.90
N ALA A 117 -8.29 -10.81 -29.00
CA ALA A 117 -9.04 -11.33 -27.86
C ALA A 117 -8.35 -12.57 -27.22
N GLU A 118 -7.58 -13.33 -28.01
CA GLU A 118 -6.66 -14.37 -27.51
C GLU A 118 -5.38 -13.78 -26.86
N ASP A 119 -5.04 -12.52 -27.17
CA ASP A 119 -3.78 -11.88 -26.78
C ASP A 119 -3.67 -11.49 -25.28
N PHE A 120 -4.78 -11.27 -24.56
CA PHE A 120 -4.77 -10.99 -23.12
C PHE A 120 -5.09 -12.23 -22.25
N ASN A 121 -4.26 -13.26 -22.41
CA ASN A 121 -4.29 -14.44 -21.55
C ASN A 121 -3.64 -14.18 -20.15
N LEU A 122 -3.76 -15.15 -19.25
CA LEU A 122 -3.25 -15.03 -17.87
C LEU A 122 -1.74 -14.74 -17.80
N SER A 123 -0.95 -15.28 -18.74
CA SER A 123 0.50 -15.02 -18.77
C SER A 123 0.82 -13.58 -19.16
N THR A 124 0.07 -13.01 -20.11
CA THR A 124 0.20 -11.60 -20.50
C THR A 124 -0.24 -10.68 -19.38
N GLU A 125 -1.35 -11.01 -18.72
CA GLU A 125 -1.85 -10.28 -17.56
C GLU A 125 -0.84 -10.26 -16.40
N LYS A 126 -0.25 -11.41 -16.08
CA LYS A 126 0.84 -11.54 -15.11
C LYS A 126 2.03 -10.65 -15.47
N ARG A 127 2.53 -10.76 -16.70
CA ARG A 127 3.71 -9.97 -17.16
C ARG A 127 3.47 -8.47 -17.06
N LEU A 128 2.28 -8.01 -17.45
CA LEU A 128 1.90 -6.60 -17.37
C LEU A 128 1.87 -6.13 -15.91
N GLY A 129 1.24 -6.90 -15.02
CA GLY A 129 1.23 -6.62 -13.59
C GLY A 129 2.63 -6.52 -12.98
N GLU A 130 3.48 -7.51 -13.25
CA GLU A 130 4.87 -7.52 -12.78
C GLU A 130 5.67 -6.33 -13.32
N GLN A 131 5.42 -5.89 -14.55
CA GLN A 131 6.05 -4.70 -15.09
C GLN A 131 5.63 -3.44 -14.35
N ILE A 132 4.32 -3.22 -14.19
CA ILE A 132 3.78 -2.07 -13.46
C ILE A 132 4.35 -2.05 -12.04
N MET A 133 4.40 -3.20 -11.37
CA MET A 133 4.93 -3.29 -10.00
C MET A 133 6.43 -3.01 -9.90
N ARG A 134 7.24 -3.34 -10.92
CA ARG A 134 8.66 -2.93 -10.93
C ARG A 134 8.84 -1.42 -10.96
N ASP A 135 7.94 -0.71 -11.62
CA ASP A 135 7.98 0.75 -11.68
C ASP A 135 7.43 1.35 -10.38
N ILE A 136 6.29 0.84 -9.88
CA ILE A 136 5.70 1.26 -8.59
C ILE A 136 6.68 1.10 -7.44
N ARG A 137 7.36 -0.05 -7.30
CA ARG A 137 8.28 -0.30 -6.17
C ARG A 137 9.49 0.64 -6.13
N ARG A 138 9.77 1.36 -7.21
CA ARG A 138 10.82 2.38 -7.28
C ARG A 138 10.31 3.79 -7.04
N ASP A 139 9.00 3.98 -7.06
CA ASP A 139 8.36 5.24 -6.77
C ASP A 139 8.57 5.61 -5.29
N PRO A 140 9.00 6.83 -4.95
CA PRO A 140 9.13 7.28 -3.57
C PRO A 140 7.85 7.14 -2.73
N ASP A 141 6.68 7.14 -3.37
CA ASP A 141 5.37 7.00 -2.72
C ASP A 141 4.99 5.54 -2.46
N TYR A 142 5.69 4.55 -3.02
CA TYR A 142 5.58 3.19 -2.53
C TYR A 142 6.05 3.11 -1.08
N LEU A 143 5.17 2.63 -0.19
CA LEU A 143 5.43 2.63 1.24
C LEU A 143 5.57 1.21 1.78
N ASP A 144 6.77 0.88 2.27
CA ASP A 144 7.04 -0.37 2.98
C ASP A 144 7.00 -0.16 4.51
N ASP A 145 5.86 0.28 5.04
CA ASP A 145 5.66 0.39 6.50
C ASP A 145 5.26 -0.98 7.08
N PRO A 146 6.10 -1.67 7.86
CA PRO A 146 5.83 -3.05 8.26
C PRO A 146 4.58 -3.20 9.13
N GLN A 147 4.26 -2.19 9.93
CA GLN A 147 3.14 -2.24 10.86
C GLN A 147 1.81 -2.03 10.16
N LEU A 148 1.72 -1.08 9.21
CA LEU A 148 0.55 -0.93 8.36
C LEU A 148 0.38 -2.13 7.41
N LEU A 149 1.47 -2.69 6.89
CA LEU A 149 1.42 -3.87 6.02
C LEU A 149 0.96 -5.12 6.78
N ASP A 150 1.45 -5.39 8.00
CA ASP A 150 0.93 -6.46 8.86
C ASP A 150 -0.58 -6.29 9.08
N TYR A 151 -1.01 -5.05 9.35
CA TYR A 151 -2.42 -4.74 9.56
C TYR A 151 -3.26 -4.96 8.30
N LEU A 152 -2.81 -4.44 7.15
CA LEU A 152 -3.47 -4.62 5.87
C LEU A 152 -3.56 -6.11 5.52
N GLN A 153 -2.47 -6.86 5.71
CA GLN A 153 -2.41 -8.29 5.47
C GLN A 153 -3.35 -9.07 6.40
N SER A 154 -3.55 -8.61 7.64
CA SER A 154 -4.55 -9.20 8.55
C SER A 154 -5.98 -9.12 8.00
N ILE A 155 -6.26 -8.18 7.08
CA ILE A 155 -7.55 -8.05 6.40
C ILE A 155 -7.54 -8.80 5.06
N TRP A 156 -6.48 -8.59 4.29
CA TRP A 156 -6.32 -9.12 2.94
C TRP A 156 -6.22 -10.65 2.89
N ALA A 157 -5.44 -11.27 3.77
CA ALA A 157 -5.25 -12.72 3.75
C ALA A 157 -6.56 -13.52 3.96
N PRO A 158 -7.43 -13.18 4.93
CA PRO A 158 -8.74 -13.81 5.04
C PRO A 158 -9.62 -13.65 3.79
N LEU A 159 -9.58 -12.50 3.12
CA LEU A 159 -10.34 -12.27 1.87
C LEU A 159 -9.82 -13.17 0.74
N VAL A 160 -8.50 -13.25 0.55
CA VAL A 160 -7.89 -14.14 -0.46
C VAL A 160 -8.18 -15.61 -0.15
N ALA A 161 -8.11 -16.01 1.13
CA ALA A 161 -8.44 -17.37 1.54
C ALA A 161 -9.90 -17.73 1.25
N ALA A 162 -10.84 -16.82 1.57
CA ALA A 162 -12.25 -16.99 1.25
C ALA A 162 -12.52 -17.03 -0.26
N ALA A 163 -11.80 -16.23 -1.06
CA ALA A 163 -11.93 -16.24 -2.51
C ALA A 163 -11.45 -17.58 -3.12
N ARG A 164 -10.40 -18.19 -2.54
CA ARG A 164 -9.96 -19.55 -2.90
C ARG A 164 -10.99 -20.60 -2.50
N GLU A 165 -11.54 -20.52 -1.28
CA GLU A 165 -12.56 -21.45 -0.79
C GLU A 165 -13.82 -21.43 -1.67
N ARG A 166 -14.21 -20.24 -2.13
CA ARG A 166 -15.36 -20.05 -3.02
C ARG A 166 -15.11 -20.45 -4.47
N GLY A 167 -13.85 -20.68 -4.85
CA GLY A 167 -13.44 -20.93 -6.23
C GLY A 167 -13.39 -19.67 -7.12
N ASP A 168 -13.48 -18.48 -6.53
CA ASP A 168 -13.25 -17.21 -7.26
C ASP A 168 -11.77 -17.08 -7.69
N ILE A 169 -10.87 -17.71 -6.94
CA ILE A 169 -9.45 -17.91 -7.29
C ILE A 169 -9.28 -19.40 -7.63
N ASP A 170 -9.18 -19.70 -8.92
CA ASP A 170 -8.98 -21.05 -9.43
C ASP A 170 -7.50 -21.51 -9.36
N ALA A 171 -7.25 -22.77 -9.73
CA ALA A 171 -5.92 -23.36 -9.66
C ALA A 171 -4.90 -22.67 -10.59
N ASP A 172 -5.34 -22.16 -11.73
CA ASP A 172 -4.46 -21.54 -12.73
C ASP A 172 -4.03 -20.14 -12.26
N THR A 173 -5.00 -19.33 -11.84
CA THR A 173 -4.76 -17.98 -11.33
C THR A 173 -4.03 -17.99 -9.99
N ALA A 174 -4.30 -18.98 -9.11
CA ALA A 174 -3.57 -19.16 -7.85
C ALA A 174 -2.06 -19.38 -8.03
N GLN A 175 -1.65 -20.01 -9.14
CA GLN A 175 -0.23 -20.26 -9.45
C GLN A 175 0.43 -19.07 -10.14
N LEU A 176 -0.33 -18.31 -10.93
CA LEU A 176 0.21 -17.24 -11.76
C LEU A 176 0.22 -15.87 -11.06
N PHE A 177 -0.77 -15.58 -10.22
CA PHE A 177 -0.95 -14.28 -9.59
C PHE A 177 -0.59 -14.32 -8.10
N PRO A 178 0.20 -13.35 -7.58
CA PRO A 178 0.57 -13.30 -6.17
C PRO A 178 -0.56 -12.93 -5.23
N TYR A 179 -1.61 -12.23 -5.69
CA TYR A 179 -2.63 -11.62 -4.82
C TYR A 179 -1.97 -10.78 -3.71
N GLU A 180 -1.17 -9.81 -4.13
CA GLU A 180 -0.37 -8.97 -3.24
C GLU A 180 -1.04 -7.62 -3.03
N SER A 181 -1.14 -7.18 -1.77
CA SER A 181 -1.57 -5.81 -1.43
C SER A 181 -0.36 -4.96 -1.04
N PHE A 182 -0.36 -3.68 -1.43
CA PHE A 182 0.72 -2.75 -1.13
C PHE A 182 0.18 -1.35 -0.76
N LEU A 183 1.01 -0.56 -0.08
CA LEU A 183 0.65 0.77 0.39
C LEU A 183 1.22 1.86 -0.51
N VAL A 184 0.43 2.91 -0.72
CA VAL A 184 0.81 4.11 -1.45
C VAL A 184 0.67 5.31 -0.52
N ARG A 185 1.74 6.10 -0.43
CA ARG A 185 1.81 7.34 0.34
C ARG A 185 1.07 8.47 -0.40
N ASP A 186 -0.25 8.41 -0.35
CA ASP A 186 -1.11 9.46 -0.89
C ASP A 186 -2.23 9.78 0.11
N ARG A 187 -2.58 11.07 0.22
CA ARG A 187 -3.65 11.58 1.07
C ARG A 187 -5.03 11.37 0.45
N SER A 188 -5.09 11.08 -0.85
CA SER A 188 -6.34 10.84 -1.54
C SER A 188 -6.99 9.53 -1.08
N VAL A 189 -8.32 9.53 -1.03
CA VAL A 189 -9.09 8.31 -0.76
C VAL A 189 -9.13 7.50 -2.03
N ASN A 190 -8.33 6.44 -2.09
CA ASN A 190 -8.27 5.53 -3.22
C ASN A 190 -7.76 4.13 -2.83
N ALA A 191 -8.21 3.15 -3.59
CA ALA A 191 -7.60 1.83 -3.75
C ALA A 191 -7.81 1.41 -5.21
N PHE A 192 -6.97 0.52 -5.70
CA PHE A 192 -7.07 0.07 -7.09
C PHE A 192 -6.49 -1.33 -7.29
N ALA A 193 -7.17 -2.13 -8.10
CA ALA A 193 -6.64 -3.36 -8.65
C ALA A 193 -5.73 -3.11 -9.87
N LEU A 194 -4.67 -3.90 -9.98
CA LEU A 194 -3.81 -3.97 -11.16
C LEU A 194 -3.92 -5.38 -11.80
N PRO A 195 -3.61 -5.49 -13.10
CA PRO A 195 -3.41 -6.78 -13.76
C PRO A 195 -2.48 -7.68 -12.95
N GLY A 196 -2.73 -8.98 -12.98
CA GLY A 196 -1.84 -9.95 -12.33
C GLY A 196 -2.02 -10.06 -10.82
N GLY A 197 -3.10 -9.52 -10.25
CA GLY A 197 -3.45 -9.75 -8.84
C GLY A 197 -2.68 -8.88 -7.86
N TYR A 198 -2.50 -7.60 -8.17
CA TYR A 198 -1.96 -6.63 -7.20
C TYR A 198 -3.04 -5.62 -6.80
N VAL A 199 -3.06 -5.20 -5.54
CA VAL A 199 -3.96 -4.16 -5.03
C VAL A 199 -3.17 -3.06 -4.34
N GLY A 200 -3.28 -1.83 -4.86
CA GLY A 200 -2.73 -0.64 -4.24
C GLY A 200 -3.72 0.01 -3.29
N VAL A 201 -3.26 0.42 -2.11
CA VAL A 201 -4.10 1.06 -1.08
C VAL A 201 -3.47 2.39 -0.68
N HIS A 202 -4.19 3.49 -0.87
CA HIS A 202 -3.71 4.81 -0.43
C HIS A 202 -3.87 4.95 1.08
N LEU A 203 -2.90 5.58 1.73
CA LEU A 203 -3.00 5.89 3.16
C LEU A 203 -4.18 6.81 3.50
N GLY A 204 -4.59 7.68 2.58
CA GLY A 204 -5.79 8.49 2.70
C GLY A 204 -7.07 7.67 2.88
N LEU A 205 -7.18 6.51 2.21
CA LEU A 205 -8.29 5.58 2.42
C LEU A 205 -8.29 5.02 3.84
N MET A 206 -7.14 4.46 4.28
CA MET A 206 -7.00 3.92 5.64
C MET A 206 -7.23 4.97 6.74
N ALA A 207 -6.95 6.24 6.44
CA ALA A 207 -7.13 7.36 7.35
C ALA A 207 -8.59 7.78 7.56
N ILE A 208 -9.52 7.39 6.67
CA ILE A 208 -10.95 7.78 6.74
C ILE A 208 -11.90 6.64 7.09
N THR A 209 -11.50 5.39 6.87
CA THR A 209 -12.28 4.22 7.29
C THR A 209 -12.42 4.25 8.81
N ALA A 210 -13.64 4.06 9.31
CA ALA A 210 -13.93 4.04 10.74
C ALA A 210 -13.80 2.65 11.36
N SER A 211 -13.82 1.61 10.53
CA SER A 211 -13.70 0.22 10.98
C SER A 211 -12.87 -0.62 10.02
N ARG A 212 -12.39 -1.75 10.55
CA ARG A 212 -11.74 -2.81 9.77
C ARG A 212 -12.67 -3.34 8.67
N ASP A 213 -13.98 -3.41 8.92
CA ASP A 213 -14.97 -3.92 7.97
C ASP A 213 -15.20 -2.95 6.80
N GLU A 214 -15.16 -1.63 7.03
CA GLU A 214 -15.18 -0.64 5.94
C GLU A 214 -13.95 -0.79 5.04
N LEU A 215 -12.74 -0.93 5.61
CA LEU A 215 -11.53 -1.17 4.83
C LEU A 215 -11.59 -2.53 4.10
N ALA A 216 -12.08 -3.58 4.77
CA ALA A 216 -12.28 -4.89 4.17
C ALA A 216 -13.25 -4.83 2.99
N SER A 217 -14.26 -3.97 3.03
CA SER A 217 -15.21 -3.81 1.92
C SER A 217 -14.56 -3.29 0.65
N VAL A 218 -13.69 -2.30 0.75
CA VAL A 218 -12.95 -1.79 -0.40
C VAL A 218 -11.99 -2.85 -0.92
N LEU A 219 -11.29 -3.57 -0.04
CA LEU A 219 -10.38 -4.64 -0.46
C LEU A 219 -11.12 -5.81 -1.12
N ALA A 220 -12.30 -6.19 -0.60
CA ALA A 220 -13.13 -7.24 -1.20
C ALA A 220 -13.66 -6.81 -2.57
N HIS A 221 -14.00 -5.53 -2.74
CA HIS A 221 -14.37 -4.93 -4.01
C HIS A 221 -13.22 -5.00 -5.04
N GLU A 222 -12.03 -4.54 -4.67
CA GLU A 222 -10.83 -4.59 -5.53
C GLU A 222 -10.43 -6.04 -5.87
N LEU A 223 -10.51 -6.96 -4.90
CA LEU A 223 -10.28 -8.37 -5.14
C LEU A 223 -11.30 -8.96 -6.12
N SER A 224 -12.56 -8.53 -6.04
CA SER A 224 -13.60 -8.94 -7.00
C SER A 224 -13.31 -8.42 -8.40
N HIS A 225 -12.74 -7.22 -8.58
CA HIS A 225 -12.27 -6.77 -9.90
C HIS A 225 -11.19 -7.70 -10.48
N ILE A 226 -10.31 -8.23 -9.63
CA ILE A 226 -9.24 -9.16 -10.02
C ILE A 226 -9.83 -10.53 -10.39
N THR A 227 -10.61 -11.14 -9.49
CA THR A 227 -11.14 -12.50 -9.71
C THR A 227 -12.11 -12.56 -10.89
N GLN A 228 -12.91 -11.51 -11.10
CA GLN A 228 -13.79 -11.40 -12.26
C GLN A 228 -13.08 -10.91 -13.52
N ARG A 229 -11.75 -10.73 -13.45
CA ARG A 229 -10.87 -10.28 -14.54
C ARG A 229 -11.42 -9.04 -15.26
N HIS A 230 -11.95 -8.08 -14.50
CA HIS A 230 -12.61 -6.87 -15.05
C HIS A 230 -11.68 -6.08 -15.98
N ILE A 231 -10.41 -5.95 -15.61
CA ILE A 231 -9.42 -5.24 -16.44
C ILE A 231 -9.20 -5.97 -17.78
N ALA A 232 -9.01 -7.29 -17.74
CA ALA A 232 -8.87 -8.12 -18.95
C ALA A 232 -10.11 -8.03 -19.85
N ARG A 233 -11.32 -8.14 -19.26
CA ARG A 233 -12.59 -8.05 -20.00
C ARG A 233 -12.79 -6.67 -20.64
N SER A 234 -12.45 -5.60 -19.93
CA SER A 234 -12.48 -4.22 -20.45
C SER A 234 -11.50 -4.01 -21.60
N ILE A 235 -10.29 -4.56 -21.47
CA ILE A 235 -9.27 -4.55 -22.53
C ILE A 235 -9.80 -5.28 -23.77
N ALA A 236 -10.29 -6.51 -23.61
CA ALA A 236 -10.81 -7.29 -24.72
C ALA A 236 -12.07 -6.67 -25.36
N ALA A 237 -12.92 -6.01 -24.56
CA ALA A 237 -14.10 -5.32 -25.07
C ALA A 237 -13.72 -4.09 -25.92
N SER A 238 -12.76 -3.28 -25.47
CA SER A 238 -12.39 -2.08 -26.22
C SER A 238 -11.48 -2.38 -27.43
N SER A 239 -10.72 -3.48 -27.44
CA SER A 239 -10.02 -3.96 -28.64
C SER A 239 -11.01 -4.40 -29.73
N ARG A 240 -12.14 -5.01 -29.35
CA ARG A 240 -13.23 -5.32 -30.29
C ARG A 240 -14.01 -4.08 -30.76
N ALA A 241 -14.24 -3.11 -29.87
CA ALA A 241 -14.99 -1.90 -30.19
C ALA A 241 -14.19 -0.86 -30.99
N SER A 242 -12.87 -0.91 -30.94
CA SER A 242 -11.97 -0.04 -31.69
C SER A 242 -10.94 -0.87 -32.46
N THR A 243 -11.11 -1.00 -33.77
CA THR A 243 -10.13 -1.68 -34.63
C THR A 243 -8.75 -1.00 -34.62
N VAL A 244 -8.65 0.23 -34.09
CA VAL A 244 -7.42 1.06 -34.12
C VAL A 244 -7.05 1.68 -32.75
N GLY A 245 -7.98 1.78 -31.79
CA GLY A 245 -7.82 2.67 -30.62
C GLY A 245 -7.16 2.05 -29.38
N LEU A 246 -7.72 0.96 -28.85
CA LEU A 246 -7.21 0.36 -27.61
C LEU A 246 -6.01 -0.56 -27.87
N ALA A 247 -5.97 -1.26 -29.01
CA ALA A 247 -4.77 -1.96 -29.43
C ALA A 247 -3.59 -0.98 -29.52
N ALA A 248 -3.80 0.24 -30.04
CA ALA A 248 -2.79 1.29 -30.03
C ALA A 248 -2.45 1.81 -28.62
N MET A 249 -3.38 1.84 -27.66
CA MET A 249 -3.08 2.22 -26.27
C MET A 249 -2.33 1.13 -25.49
N ILE A 250 -2.72 -0.14 -25.62
CA ILE A 250 -1.96 -1.26 -25.06
C ILE A 250 -0.60 -1.32 -25.74
N LEU A 251 -0.55 -1.18 -27.06
CA LEU A 251 0.68 -1.08 -27.81
C LEU A 251 1.47 0.18 -27.43
N ALA A 252 0.84 1.28 -26.98
CA ALA A 252 1.46 2.51 -26.52
C ALA A 252 1.95 2.45 -25.07
N VAL A 253 1.28 1.74 -24.16
CA VAL A 253 1.77 1.40 -22.82
C VAL A 253 2.92 0.40 -22.94
N LEU A 254 2.77 -0.57 -23.85
CA LEU A 254 3.88 -1.44 -24.30
C LEU A 254 4.91 -0.66 -25.15
N ALA A 255 4.59 0.52 -25.70
CA ALA A 255 5.49 1.38 -26.50
C ALA A 255 6.29 2.36 -25.67
N SER A 256 5.69 2.94 -24.64
CA SER A 256 6.36 3.80 -23.69
C SER A 256 7.36 2.98 -22.86
N ALA A 257 7.11 1.67 -22.72
CA ALA A 257 8.11 0.68 -22.31
C ALA A 257 9.30 0.53 -23.30
N ARG A 258 9.20 1.06 -24.53
CA ARG A 258 10.26 1.07 -25.56
C ARG A 258 11.19 2.29 -25.46
N ALA A 259 10.81 3.37 -24.76
CA ALA A 259 11.61 4.59 -24.64
C ALA A 259 12.40 4.62 -23.31
N SER A 260 13.43 3.79 -23.20
CA SER A 260 14.45 3.89 -22.13
C SER A 260 15.75 4.55 -22.61
N SER A 261 15.74 5.21 -23.77
CA SER A 261 16.89 5.97 -24.26
C SER A 261 16.87 7.37 -23.65
N TYR A 262 17.92 7.63 -22.88
CA TYR A 262 18.36 8.91 -22.34
C TYR A 262 18.05 10.09 -23.26
N ASP A 263 17.24 11.04 -22.78
CA ASP A 263 17.54 12.47 -22.81
C ASP A 263 16.59 13.26 -21.87
N GLY A 264 17.15 13.68 -20.73
CA GLY A 264 16.95 14.96 -20.05
C GLY A 264 15.59 15.52 -19.62
N VAL A 265 14.43 15.11 -20.15
CA VAL A 265 13.19 15.92 -20.01
C VAL A 265 11.97 15.21 -19.37
N ASN A 266 12.00 13.90 -19.13
CA ASN A 266 10.76 13.17 -18.75
C ASN A 266 10.74 12.54 -17.34
N ALA A 267 11.32 13.19 -16.33
CA ALA A 267 11.14 12.75 -14.94
C ALA A 267 9.68 12.94 -14.43
N ALA A 268 8.90 13.82 -15.06
CA ALA A 268 7.49 14.04 -14.72
C ALA A 268 6.51 13.02 -15.33
N ILE A 269 6.95 12.18 -16.28
CA ILE A 269 6.08 11.22 -17.01
C ILE A 269 6.26 9.78 -16.50
N MET A 270 7.38 9.45 -15.84
CA MET A 270 7.65 8.08 -15.40
C MET A 270 6.79 7.60 -14.20
N GLY A 271 6.22 8.50 -13.40
CA GLY A 271 5.44 8.17 -12.21
C GLY A 271 3.99 7.71 -12.46
N SER A 272 3.51 7.63 -13.70
CA SER A 272 2.07 7.49 -13.94
C SER A 272 1.66 6.36 -14.88
N GLN A 273 2.45 5.31 -15.12
CA GLN A 273 1.90 4.18 -15.90
C GLN A 273 0.71 3.52 -15.19
N ALA A 274 0.82 3.24 -13.88
CA ALA A 274 -0.28 2.73 -13.08
C ALA A 274 -1.43 3.75 -12.95
N ALA A 275 -1.10 5.02 -12.69
CA ALA A 275 -2.09 6.08 -12.57
C ALA A 275 -2.81 6.39 -13.89
N MET A 276 -2.14 6.26 -15.04
CA MET A 276 -2.72 6.40 -16.38
C MET A 276 -3.62 5.21 -16.72
N VAL A 277 -3.17 3.98 -16.44
CA VAL A 277 -4.01 2.78 -16.60
C VAL A 277 -5.26 2.94 -15.74
N GLN A 278 -5.11 3.26 -14.45
CA GLN A 278 -6.25 3.45 -13.55
C GLN A 278 -7.16 4.61 -13.97
N ALA A 279 -6.60 5.75 -14.38
CA ALA A 279 -7.39 6.90 -14.82
C ALA A 279 -8.16 6.65 -16.13
N GLN A 280 -7.77 5.63 -16.91
CA GLN A 280 -8.46 5.20 -18.12
C GLN A 280 -9.46 4.05 -17.87
N LEU A 281 -9.33 3.34 -16.75
CA LEU A 281 -10.24 2.27 -16.35
C LEU A 281 -11.50 2.87 -15.68
N ASN A 282 -12.46 3.26 -16.51
CA ASN A 282 -13.85 3.40 -16.06
C ASN A 282 -14.52 2.03 -16.17
N PHE A 283 -14.72 1.37 -15.02
CA PHE A 283 -15.49 0.13 -15.01
C PHE A 283 -16.95 0.41 -15.39
N SER A 284 -17.54 -0.49 -16.18
CA SER A 284 -18.95 -0.40 -16.52
C SER A 284 -19.82 -0.53 -15.27
N ARG A 285 -21.04 0.01 -15.31
CA ARG A 285 -21.99 -0.11 -14.19
C ARG A 285 -22.30 -1.57 -13.85
N ASP A 286 -22.26 -2.48 -14.83
CA ASP A 286 -22.44 -3.91 -14.62
C ASP A 286 -21.26 -4.53 -13.88
N MET A 287 -20.03 -4.17 -14.23
CA MET A 287 -18.82 -4.61 -13.53
C MET A 287 -18.80 -4.12 -12.08
N GLU A 288 -19.18 -2.86 -11.84
CA GLU A 288 -19.28 -2.33 -10.48
C GLU A 288 -20.31 -3.09 -9.64
N ARG A 289 -21.49 -3.38 -10.19
CA ARG A 289 -22.49 -4.21 -9.49
C ARG A 289 -21.99 -5.62 -9.25
N GLU A 290 -21.31 -6.23 -10.22
CA GLU A 290 -20.72 -7.57 -10.06
C GLU A 290 -19.67 -7.59 -8.93
N ALA A 291 -18.80 -6.58 -8.88
CA ALA A 291 -17.81 -6.41 -7.84
C ALA A 291 -18.44 -6.18 -6.45
N ASP A 292 -19.47 -5.34 -6.35
CA ASP A 292 -20.20 -5.12 -5.08
C ASP A 292 -20.81 -6.42 -4.54
N ARG A 293 -21.49 -7.16 -5.42
CA ARG A 293 -22.20 -8.40 -5.07
C ARG A 293 -21.23 -9.47 -4.60
N ASN A 294 -20.18 -9.69 -5.39
CA ASN A 294 -19.14 -10.66 -5.06
C ASN A 294 -18.35 -10.24 -3.82
N GLY A 295 -18.05 -8.95 -3.68
CA GLY A 295 -17.32 -8.39 -2.55
C GLY A 295 -18.09 -8.54 -1.24
N ILE A 296 -19.39 -8.24 -1.21
CA ILE A 296 -20.22 -8.41 -0.01
C ILE A 296 -20.28 -9.89 0.44
N THR A 297 -20.48 -10.81 -0.51
CA THR A 297 -20.48 -12.24 -0.21
C THR A 297 -19.09 -12.67 0.28
N LEU A 298 -18.02 -12.18 -0.35
CA LEU A 298 -16.64 -12.47 0.03
C LEU A 298 -16.33 -12.03 1.47
N MET A 299 -16.72 -10.81 1.82
CA MET A 299 -16.58 -10.29 3.17
C MET A 299 -17.24 -11.22 4.19
N SER A 300 -18.48 -11.64 3.92
CA SER A 300 -19.22 -12.55 4.80
C SER A 300 -18.48 -13.88 4.98
N THR A 301 -17.98 -14.49 3.90
CA THR A 301 -17.22 -15.75 3.96
C THR A 301 -15.91 -15.58 4.72
N ALA A 302 -15.22 -14.45 4.55
CA ALA A 302 -13.99 -14.13 5.27
C ALA A 302 -14.20 -13.73 6.75
N GLY A 303 -15.45 -13.63 7.20
CA GLY A 303 -15.83 -13.31 8.57
C GLY A 303 -15.84 -11.82 8.92
N PHE A 304 -15.88 -10.95 7.91
CA PHE A 304 -16.10 -9.50 8.05
C PHE A 304 -17.60 -9.17 8.03
N ALA A 305 -17.97 -8.04 8.63
CA ALA A 305 -19.35 -7.59 8.63
C ALA A 305 -19.75 -7.06 7.24
N PRO A 306 -20.76 -7.66 6.56
CA PRO A 306 -21.24 -7.19 5.25
C PRO A 306 -21.69 -5.72 5.25
N SER A 307 -22.21 -5.24 6.39
CA SER A 307 -22.61 -3.85 6.60
C SER A 307 -21.47 -2.84 6.43
N GLY A 308 -20.21 -3.28 6.50
CA GLY A 308 -19.04 -2.44 6.23
C GLY A 308 -19.08 -1.82 4.83
N MET A 309 -19.60 -2.54 3.82
CA MET A 309 -19.70 -1.98 2.46
C MET A 309 -20.75 -0.86 2.37
N ALA A 310 -21.94 -1.08 2.95
CA ALA A 310 -22.97 -0.05 2.98
C ALA A 310 -22.48 1.21 3.72
N ALA A 311 -21.84 1.03 4.88
CA ALA A 311 -21.27 2.13 5.66
C ALA A 311 -20.19 2.89 4.88
N MET A 312 -19.32 2.18 4.15
CA MET A 312 -18.29 2.81 3.33
C MET A 312 -18.88 3.61 2.17
N PHE A 313 -19.88 3.08 1.47
CA PHE A 313 -20.57 3.80 0.39
C PHE A 313 -21.30 5.05 0.88
N GLU A 314 -22.01 4.96 2.00
CA GLU A 314 -22.66 6.12 2.61
C GLU A 314 -21.65 7.21 2.99
N LYS A 315 -20.49 6.81 3.53
CA LYS A 315 -19.42 7.74 3.86
C LYS A 315 -18.86 8.44 2.61
N LEU A 316 -18.65 7.69 1.53
CA LEU A 316 -18.19 8.26 0.26
C LEU A 316 -19.24 9.20 -0.34
N ASP A 317 -20.52 8.83 -0.33
CA ASP A 317 -21.62 9.67 -0.78
C ASP A 317 -21.70 10.97 0.04
N GLN A 318 -21.76 10.87 1.38
CA GLN A 318 -21.79 12.03 2.27
C GLN A 318 -20.60 12.96 2.02
N SER A 319 -19.39 12.39 1.93
CA SER A 319 -18.20 13.21 1.82
C SER A 319 -18.02 13.80 0.41
N SER A 320 -18.57 13.15 -0.63
CA SER A 320 -18.64 13.71 -1.99
C SER A 320 -19.55 14.93 -2.08
N ARG A 321 -20.65 14.95 -1.32
CA ARG A 321 -21.60 16.08 -1.25
C ARG A 321 -21.06 17.29 -0.50
N LEU A 322 -20.14 17.07 0.45
CA LEU A 322 -19.56 18.13 1.28
C LEU A 322 -18.32 18.79 0.66
N ASN A 323 -17.78 18.23 -0.44
CA ASN A 323 -16.55 18.69 -1.05
C ASN A 323 -16.82 19.36 -2.40
N ASP A 324 -16.76 20.70 -2.46
CA ASP A 324 -16.99 21.50 -3.68
C ASP A 324 -16.00 21.19 -4.83
N SER A 325 -14.92 20.45 -4.56
CA SER A 325 -13.97 19.95 -5.57
C SER A 325 -14.35 18.61 -6.21
N GLY A 326 -15.43 17.97 -5.73
CA GLY A 326 -16.26 17.05 -6.51
C GLY A 326 -15.71 15.66 -6.90
N ALA A 327 -14.51 15.23 -6.52
CA ALA A 327 -14.09 13.86 -6.88
C ALA A 327 -13.05 13.26 -5.94
N TYR A 328 -13.46 12.32 -5.08
CA TYR A 328 -12.53 11.30 -4.62
C TYR A 328 -11.97 10.57 -5.84
N PRO A 329 -10.65 10.39 -5.99
CA PRO A 329 -10.10 9.60 -7.08
C PRO A 329 -10.76 8.23 -7.19
N TYR A 330 -11.09 7.60 -6.07
CA TYR A 330 -11.87 6.37 -6.01
C TYR A 330 -13.21 6.45 -6.76
N LEU A 331 -14.00 7.52 -6.57
CA LEU A 331 -15.30 7.68 -7.22
C LEU A 331 -15.20 7.99 -8.71
N ARG A 332 -14.02 8.37 -9.21
CA ARG A 332 -13.79 8.54 -10.65
C ARG A 332 -13.69 7.19 -11.35
N SER A 333 -12.94 6.24 -10.79
CA SER A 333 -12.83 4.88 -11.34
C SER A 333 -13.99 3.96 -10.91
N HIS A 334 -14.64 4.25 -9.78
CA HIS A 334 -15.77 3.50 -9.22
C HIS A 334 -16.98 4.41 -8.98
N PRO A 335 -17.76 4.76 -10.02
CA PRO A 335 -18.91 5.65 -9.87
C PRO A 335 -19.96 5.07 -8.91
N LEU A 336 -20.17 5.74 -7.78
CA LEU A 336 -21.18 5.36 -6.79
C LEU A 336 -22.56 5.88 -7.18
N THR A 337 -23.58 5.01 -7.15
CA THR A 337 -24.97 5.36 -7.44
C THR A 337 -25.87 5.04 -6.26
N VAL A 338 -27.03 5.71 -6.17
CA VAL A 338 -28.06 5.42 -5.14
C VAL A 338 -28.49 3.95 -5.18
N ASP A 339 -28.57 3.35 -6.37
CA ASP A 339 -28.92 1.94 -6.55
C ASP A 339 -27.89 1.01 -5.90
N ARG A 340 -26.58 1.29 -6.05
CA ARG A 340 -25.51 0.50 -5.43
C ARG A 340 -25.57 0.60 -3.90
N ILE A 341 -25.83 1.79 -3.36
CA ILE A 341 -26.02 1.99 -1.91
C ILE A 341 -27.23 1.18 -1.41
N GLY A 342 -28.36 1.27 -2.13
CA GLY A 342 -29.57 0.52 -1.81
C GLY A 342 -29.36 -0.99 -1.84
N GLU A 343 -28.68 -1.51 -2.87
CA GLU A 343 -28.38 -2.93 -2.99
C GLU A 343 -27.41 -3.40 -1.90
N ALA A 344 -26.36 -2.63 -1.61
CA ALA A 344 -25.41 -2.95 -0.54
C ALA A 344 -26.11 -3.04 0.83
N ARG A 345 -27.02 -2.10 1.13
CA ARG A 345 -27.86 -2.15 2.34
C ARG A 345 -28.72 -3.40 2.36
N GLN A 346 -29.46 -3.68 1.30
CA GLN A 346 -30.36 -4.83 1.24
C GLN A 346 -29.61 -6.15 1.46
N ARG A 347 -28.48 -6.34 0.78
CA ARG A 347 -27.64 -7.55 0.93
C ARG A 347 -27.04 -7.67 2.32
N SER A 348 -26.57 -6.56 2.88
CA SER A 348 -26.02 -6.54 4.24
C SER A 348 -27.02 -7.07 5.27
N HIS A 349 -28.30 -6.69 5.17
CA HIS A 349 -29.35 -7.20 6.05
C HIS A 349 -29.60 -8.70 5.86
N SER A 350 -29.61 -9.19 4.60
CA SER A 350 -29.83 -10.61 4.31
C SER A 350 -28.71 -11.51 4.86
N LEU A 351 -27.45 -11.06 4.82
CA LEU A 351 -26.30 -11.83 5.27
C LEU A 351 -26.01 -11.67 6.77
N ALA A 352 -26.40 -10.55 7.39
CA ALA A 352 -26.28 -10.35 8.83
C ALA A 352 -27.10 -11.37 9.66
N SER A 353 -28.08 -12.02 9.04
CA SER A 353 -28.88 -13.08 9.66
C SER A 353 -28.15 -14.44 9.71
N SER A 354 -26.93 -14.55 9.16
CA SER A 354 -26.23 -15.82 8.92
C SER A 354 -25.00 -16.11 9.80
N GLY A 355 -24.66 -15.25 10.78
CA GLY A 355 -23.62 -15.60 11.76
C GLY A 355 -23.04 -14.41 12.54
N PRO A 356 -22.35 -14.66 13.68
CA PRO A 356 -21.72 -13.60 14.44
C PRO A 356 -20.55 -13.00 13.66
N ALA A 357 -20.61 -11.70 13.39
CA ALA A 357 -19.45 -10.94 12.92
C ALA A 357 -18.30 -11.12 13.93
N ARG A 358 -17.09 -11.48 13.48
CA ARG A 358 -15.91 -11.44 14.33
C ARG A 358 -15.64 -9.97 14.65
N GLY A 359 -16.17 -9.50 15.78
CA GLY A 359 -16.06 -8.12 16.25
C GLY A 359 -14.63 -7.61 16.12
N GLY A 360 -14.41 -6.73 15.14
CA GLY A 360 -13.09 -6.19 14.86
C GLY A 360 -12.58 -5.42 16.08
N ALA A 361 -11.30 -5.59 16.40
CA ALA A 361 -10.54 -4.78 17.34
C ALA A 361 -10.63 -3.29 16.93
N PRO A 362 -11.57 -2.51 17.50
CA PRO A 362 -11.82 -1.16 17.01
C PRO A 362 -10.62 -0.24 17.31
N LEU A 363 -9.89 -0.56 18.38
CA LEU A 363 -8.73 0.21 18.79
C LEU A 363 -7.53 -0.01 17.88
N LEU A 364 -7.27 -1.24 17.40
CA LEU A 364 -6.18 -1.47 16.44
C LEU A 364 -6.42 -0.70 15.13
N HIS A 365 -7.62 -0.80 14.56
CA HIS A 365 -7.95 -0.03 13.35
C HIS A 365 -7.74 1.47 13.58
N THR A 366 -8.17 1.98 14.74
CA THR A 366 -8.00 3.37 15.13
C THR A 366 -6.53 3.80 15.21
N LEU A 367 -5.64 2.99 15.78
CA LEU A 367 -4.19 3.25 15.79
C LEU A 367 -3.61 3.23 14.38
N MET A 368 -4.06 2.33 13.51
CA MET A 368 -3.58 2.24 12.13
C MET A 368 -4.09 3.39 11.27
N GLN A 369 -5.30 3.87 11.54
CA GLN A 369 -5.84 5.10 10.99
C GLN A 369 -4.98 6.30 11.39
N ALA A 370 -4.61 6.42 12.66
CA ALA A 370 -3.70 7.46 13.14
C ALA A 370 -2.31 7.36 12.50
N ARG A 371 -1.73 6.15 12.42
CA ARG A 371 -0.46 5.88 11.73
C ARG A 371 -0.53 6.33 10.27
N SER A 372 -1.60 6.00 9.56
CA SER A 372 -1.82 6.37 8.16
C SER A 372 -1.90 7.89 7.99
N ARG A 373 -2.59 8.62 8.89
CA ARG A 373 -2.63 10.10 8.87
C ARG A 373 -1.27 10.77 9.03
N VAL A 374 -0.37 10.16 9.81
CA VAL A 374 1.00 10.67 10.00
C VAL A 374 1.85 10.35 8.77
N LEU A 375 1.75 9.13 8.23
CA LEU A 375 2.63 8.67 7.17
C LEU A 375 2.22 9.12 5.76
N MET A 376 0.94 9.48 5.54
CA MET A 376 0.45 9.97 4.24
C MET A 376 1.00 11.34 3.84
N ASP A 377 1.61 12.06 4.79
CA ASP A 377 2.14 13.40 4.58
C ASP A 377 3.36 13.66 5.47
N PRO A 378 4.59 13.42 4.97
CA PRO A 378 5.80 13.55 5.75
C PRO A 378 6.24 15.02 5.90
N SER A 379 5.48 15.99 5.40
CA SER A 379 5.83 17.40 5.51
C SER A 379 5.82 17.87 6.98
N ALA A 380 6.80 18.68 7.37
CA ALA A 380 6.91 19.18 8.74
C ALA A 380 5.63 19.89 9.21
N THR A 381 4.96 20.64 8.33
CA THR A 381 3.68 21.29 8.63
C THR A 381 2.60 20.30 9.02
N ALA A 382 2.48 19.19 8.29
CA ALA A 382 1.47 18.19 8.58
C ALA A 382 1.78 17.37 9.83
N LEU A 383 3.05 17.01 10.02
CA LEU A 383 3.53 16.36 11.23
C LEU A 383 3.24 17.23 12.46
N ARG A 384 3.48 18.55 12.40
CA ARG A 384 3.12 19.49 13.48
C ARG A 384 1.62 19.55 13.74
N ARG A 385 0.78 19.49 12.70
CA ARG A 385 -0.68 19.39 12.89
C ARG A 385 -1.07 18.10 13.61
N GLN A 386 -0.47 16.97 13.27
CA GLN A 386 -0.71 15.69 13.96
C GLN A 386 -0.20 15.72 15.40
N GLN A 387 0.98 16.29 15.64
CA GLN A 387 1.55 16.49 16.97
C GLN A 387 0.65 17.35 17.86
N ALA A 388 0.04 18.41 17.32
CA ALA A 388 -0.88 19.28 18.06
C ALA A 388 -2.14 18.56 18.56
N LEU A 389 -2.50 17.40 17.99
CA LEU A 389 -3.62 16.59 18.47
C LEU A 389 -3.37 15.96 19.84
N GLN A 390 -2.14 15.99 20.37
CA GLN A 390 -1.86 15.50 21.72
C GLN A 390 -2.80 16.12 22.77
N ALA A 391 -3.02 17.44 22.71
CA ALA A 391 -3.92 18.15 23.63
C ALA A 391 -5.37 17.67 23.51
N ARG A 392 -5.80 17.25 22.32
CA ARG A 392 -7.11 16.61 22.12
C ARG A 392 -7.14 15.24 22.80
N GLY A 393 -6.07 14.45 22.68
CA GLY A 393 -5.98 13.13 23.31
C GLY A 393 -6.03 13.14 24.84
N GLU A 394 -5.62 14.25 25.46
CA GLU A 394 -5.67 14.46 26.91
C GLU A 394 -7.07 14.86 27.42
N GLN A 395 -8.02 15.20 26.54
CA GLN A 395 -9.38 15.57 26.92
C GLN A 395 -10.19 14.34 27.37
N GLU A 396 -10.52 14.27 28.66
CA GLU A 396 -11.24 13.13 29.25
C GLU A 396 -12.66 12.93 28.69
N ALA A 397 -13.29 13.99 28.17
CA ALA A 397 -14.63 13.94 27.60
C ALA A 397 -14.70 13.15 26.27
N LEU A 398 -13.57 12.92 25.60
CA LEU A 398 -13.54 12.20 24.32
C LEU A 398 -13.56 10.68 24.50
N PRO A 399 -14.12 9.93 23.53
CA PRO A 399 -14.06 8.47 23.54
C PRO A 399 -12.62 7.94 23.60
N LEU A 400 -12.42 6.81 24.27
CA LEU A 400 -11.11 6.16 24.42
C LEU A 400 -10.36 6.00 23.09
N ALA A 401 -11.07 5.56 22.05
CA ALA A 401 -10.49 5.35 20.73
C ALA A 401 -9.92 6.66 20.14
N GLU A 402 -10.67 7.75 20.18
CA GLU A 402 -10.22 9.07 19.69
C GLU A 402 -9.00 9.57 20.47
N ARG A 403 -9.04 9.40 21.80
CA ARG A 403 -7.94 9.81 22.67
C ARG A 403 -6.66 9.03 22.39
N LEU A 404 -6.76 7.70 22.28
CA LEU A 404 -5.63 6.84 21.91
C LEU A 404 -5.09 7.17 20.51
N ALA A 405 -5.96 7.40 19.53
CA ALA A 405 -5.56 7.79 18.17
C ALA A 405 -4.72 9.07 18.19
N ALA A 406 -5.20 10.08 18.92
CA ALA A 406 -4.57 11.39 19.01
C ALA A 406 -3.20 11.30 19.70
N LEU A 407 -3.09 10.61 20.83
CA LEU A 407 -1.84 10.44 21.57
C LEU A 407 -0.82 9.61 20.78
N TYR A 408 -1.25 8.47 20.22
CA TYR A 408 -0.38 7.62 19.40
C TYR A 408 0.10 8.34 18.12
N GLY A 409 -0.82 9.02 17.42
CA GLY A 409 -0.50 9.79 16.22
C GLY A 409 0.44 10.95 16.52
N ALA A 410 0.22 11.68 17.60
CA ALA A 410 1.11 12.77 18.02
C ALA A 410 2.50 12.26 18.42
N ALA A 411 2.59 11.11 19.10
CA ALA A 411 3.85 10.47 19.44
C ALA A 411 4.64 10.08 18.19
N LEU A 412 3.97 9.42 17.23
CA LEU A 412 4.59 9.05 15.95
C LEU A 412 5.01 10.27 15.13
N ALA A 413 4.19 11.32 15.07
CA ALA A 413 4.53 12.55 14.36
C ALA A 413 5.74 13.26 14.98
N SER A 414 5.80 13.31 16.32
CA SER A 414 6.96 13.83 17.05
C SER A 414 8.22 13.00 16.78
N ALA A 415 8.08 11.68 16.64
CA ALA A 415 9.18 10.80 16.27
C ALA A 415 9.70 11.08 14.85
N GLN A 416 8.81 11.32 13.89
CA GLN A 416 9.17 11.71 12.53
C GLN A 416 9.88 13.08 12.48
N LEU A 417 9.49 14.01 13.37
CA LEU A 417 10.18 15.28 13.58
C LEU A 417 11.49 15.16 14.37
N LYS A 418 11.84 13.96 14.86
CA LYS A 418 12.98 13.68 15.76
C LYS A 418 12.92 14.43 17.09
N GLU A 419 11.73 14.80 17.53
CA GLU A 419 11.46 15.47 18.81
C GLU A 419 11.19 14.41 19.90
N TRP A 420 12.24 13.63 20.21
CA TRP A 420 12.14 12.41 21.02
C TRP A 420 11.47 12.61 22.40
N PRO A 421 11.77 13.66 23.18
CA PRO A 421 11.11 13.86 24.47
C PRO A 421 9.60 14.08 24.36
N GLN A 422 9.13 14.69 23.26
CA GLN A 422 7.69 14.84 23.03
C GLN A 422 7.07 13.53 22.55
N ALA A 423 7.76 12.79 21.68
CA ALA A 423 7.32 11.48 21.23
C ALA A 423 7.13 10.49 22.40
N GLU A 424 8.09 10.45 23.33
CA GLU A 424 8.04 9.62 24.54
C GLU A 424 6.91 10.03 25.47
N ARG A 425 6.68 11.34 25.69
CA ARG A 425 5.55 11.82 26.49
C ARG A 425 4.21 11.42 25.89
N GLY A 426 4.03 11.60 24.58
CA GLY A 426 2.80 11.21 23.89
C GLY A 426 2.54 9.70 23.98
N LEU A 427 3.58 8.88 23.78
CA LEU A 427 3.45 7.43 23.88
C LEU A 427 3.18 6.97 25.33
N ALA A 428 3.87 7.54 26.32
CA ALA A 428 3.64 7.23 27.73
C ALA A 428 2.22 7.60 28.15
N ALA A 429 1.69 8.74 27.69
CA ALA A 429 0.30 9.13 27.91
C ALA A 429 -0.68 8.11 27.28
N ALA A 430 -0.43 7.66 26.05
CA ALA A 430 -1.25 6.63 25.41
C ALA A 430 -1.21 5.30 26.20
N GLN A 431 -0.03 4.88 26.66
CA GLN A 431 0.14 3.66 27.46
C GLN A 431 -0.58 3.76 28.81
N ALA A 432 -0.47 4.89 29.49
CA ALA A 432 -1.16 5.15 30.76
C ALA A 432 -2.68 5.15 30.58
N LEU A 433 -3.18 5.74 29.49
CA LEU A 433 -4.60 5.74 29.15
C LEU A 433 -5.13 4.31 28.96
N LEU A 434 -4.39 3.47 28.22
CA LEU A 434 -4.77 2.07 28.01
C LEU A 434 -4.73 1.26 29.32
N ALA A 435 -3.76 1.51 30.20
CA ALA A 435 -3.64 0.80 31.47
C ALA A 435 -4.77 1.12 32.46
N GLN A 436 -5.34 2.33 32.40
CA GLN A 436 -6.47 2.77 33.24
C GLN A 436 -7.83 2.31 32.71
N ALA A 437 -7.88 1.82 31.48
CA ALA A 437 -9.12 1.45 30.85
C ALA A 437 -9.63 0.10 31.39
N PRO A 438 -10.93 -0.04 31.75
CA PRO A 438 -11.46 -1.25 32.41
C PRO A 438 -11.28 -2.52 31.58
N ALA A 439 -10.70 -3.58 32.15
CA ALA A 439 -10.36 -4.85 31.47
C ALA A 439 -11.57 -5.79 31.23
N PRO A 440 -11.52 -6.74 30.25
CA PRO A 440 -10.41 -7.09 29.37
C PRO A 440 -10.53 -6.38 28.02
N GLN A 441 -9.94 -5.19 27.92
CA GLN A 441 -9.90 -4.47 26.65
C GLN A 441 -8.91 -5.11 25.68
N ASP A 442 -9.32 -5.01 24.42
CA ASP A 442 -8.60 -5.33 23.20
C ASP A 442 -7.05 -5.24 23.35
N THR A 443 -6.40 -6.39 23.44
CA THR A 443 -4.93 -6.48 23.58
C THR A 443 -4.19 -6.21 22.27
N SER A 444 -4.91 -6.08 21.16
CA SER A 444 -4.33 -5.91 19.83
C SER A 444 -3.51 -4.63 19.65
N VAL A 445 -3.75 -3.61 20.48
CA VAL A 445 -2.99 -2.35 20.46
C VAL A 445 -1.64 -2.43 21.17
N ARG A 446 -1.42 -3.44 22.03
CA ARG A 446 -0.19 -3.55 22.83
C ARG A 446 1.05 -3.69 21.95
N GLN A 447 0.98 -4.55 20.94
CA GLN A 447 2.09 -4.77 20.00
C GLN A 447 2.45 -3.48 19.22
N PRO A 448 1.52 -2.81 18.51
CA PRO A 448 1.72 -1.50 17.90
C PRO A 448 2.42 -0.46 18.77
N MET A 449 2.00 -0.34 20.03
CA MET A 449 2.56 0.62 20.98
C MET A 449 3.95 0.22 21.46
N GLN A 450 4.17 -1.08 21.68
CA GLN A 450 5.48 -1.61 22.04
C GLN A 450 6.49 -1.40 20.91
N ARG A 451 6.11 -1.66 19.66
CA ARG A 451 6.95 -1.42 18.49
C ARG A 451 7.36 0.05 18.39
N LEU A 452 6.41 0.98 18.60
CA LEU A 452 6.73 2.41 18.65
C LEU A 452 7.70 2.74 19.79
N ALA A 453 7.53 2.17 20.98
CA ALA A 453 8.45 2.39 22.10
C ALA A 453 9.89 1.97 21.75
N VAL A 454 10.06 0.79 21.14
CA VAL A 454 11.37 0.30 20.66
C VAL A 454 11.93 1.23 19.58
N GLN A 455 11.10 1.67 18.62
CA GLN A 455 11.51 2.62 17.58
C GLN A 455 11.98 3.95 18.16
N LEU A 456 11.35 4.48 19.20
CA LEU A 456 11.80 5.69 19.89
C LEU A 456 13.18 5.50 20.54
N ALA A 457 13.39 4.39 21.24
CA ALA A 457 14.68 4.07 21.85
C ALA A 457 15.79 3.95 20.79
N LEU A 458 15.51 3.27 19.67
CA LEU A 458 16.42 3.19 18.52
C LEU A 458 16.71 4.57 17.90
N GLY A 459 15.68 5.40 17.73
CA GLY A 459 15.82 6.76 17.18
C GLY A 459 16.72 7.68 18.03
N ARG A 460 16.77 7.43 19.35
CA ARG A 460 17.68 8.10 20.29
C ARG A 460 19.08 7.50 20.35
N GLY A 461 19.32 6.37 19.70
CA GLY A 461 20.56 5.61 19.81
C GLY A 461 20.69 4.81 21.11
N ASP A 462 19.60 4.62 21.87
CA ASP A 462 19.59 3.84 23.11
C ASP A 462 19.31 2.35 22.84
N ALA A 463 20.33 1.66 22.29
CA ALA A 463 20.24 0.24 21.98
C ALA A 463 19.95 -0.65 23.22
N PRO A 464 20.55 -0.40 24.41
CA PRO A 464 20.20 -1.16 25.61
C PRO A 464 18.72 -1.05 25.99
N ARG A 465 18.15 0.16 25.94
CA ARG A 465 16.73 0.36 26.23
C ARG A 465 15.84 -0.28 25.17
N ALA A 466 16.21 -0.17 23.89
CA ALA A 466 15.48 -0.82 22.80
C ALA A 466 15.44 -2.35 22.98
N ARG A 467 16.57 -2.95 23.36
CA ARG A 467 16.68 -4.39 23.65
C ARG A 467 15.83 -4.81 24.84
N GLN A 468 15.84 -4.02 25.92
CA GLN A 468 15.01 -4.27 27.10
C GLN A 468 13.52 -4.20 26.74
N LEU A 469 13.09 -3.13 26.08
CA LEU A 469 11.71 -2.98 25.63
C LEU A 469 11.27 -4.13 24.72
N LEU A 470 12.13 -4.57 23.81
CA LEU A 470 11.84 -5.71 22.95
C LEU A 470 11.65 -7.01 23.76
N ALA A 471 12.46 -7.25 24.79
CA ALA A 471 12.38 -8.42 25.67
C ALA A 471 11.17 -8.40 26.62
N ASP A 472 10.78 -7.22 27.10
CA ASP A 472 9.61 -7.02 27.96
C ASP A 472 8.28 -7.11 27.17
N GLY A 473 8.35 -6.99 25.85
CA GLY A 473 7.20 -7.04 24.94
C GLY A 473 6.69 -8.46 24.67
N PRO A 474 5.48 -8.59 24.10
CA PRO A 474 4.98 -9.89 23.63
C PRO A 474 5.85 -10.41 22.47
N THR A 475 6.04 -11.74 22.41
CA THR A 475 6.69 -12.38 21.27
C THR A 475 5.93 -12.05 19.99
N ASP A 476 6.67 -11.69 18.95
CA ASP A 476 6.09 -11.13 17.72
C ASP A 476 6.75 -11.76 16.49
N ALA A 477 6.12 -12.80 15.96
CA ALA A 477 6.59 -13.50 14.76
C ALA A 477 6.17 -12.83 13.45
N SER A 478 5.45 -11.70 13.51
CA SER A 478 5.06 -10.96 12.30
C SER A 478 6.28 -10.38 11.58
N ARG A 479 6.07 -9.91 10.35
CA ARG A 479 7.10 -9.23 9.57
C ARG A 479 7.65 -8.03 10.32
N ALA A 480 6.80 -7.15 10.87
CA ALA A 480 7.27 -6.00 11.62
C ALA A 480 8.09 -6.38 12.86
N GLY A 481 7.72 -7.48 13.53
CA GLY A 481 8.48 -8.02 14.66
C GLY A 481 9.88 -8.47 14.24
N VAL A 482 9.99 -9.24 13.15
CA VAL A 482 11.27 -9.70 12.58
C VAL A 482 12.17 -8.52 12.21
N LEU A 483 11.65 -7.56 11.45
CA LEU A 483 12.41 -6.38 11.01
C LEU A 483 12.85 -5.52 12.20
N LEU A 484 11.99 -5.35 13.21
CA LEU A 484 12.32 -4.58 14.42
C LEU A 484 13.41 -5.27 15.25
N ARG A 485 13.36 -6.60 15.42
CA ARG A 485 14.45 -7.35 16.08
C ARG A 485 15.77 -7.17 15.37
N ALA A 486 15.78 -7.19 14.05
CA ALA A 486 16.97 -6.94 13.25
C ALA A 486 17.54 -5.54 13.45
N GLN A 487 16.69 -4.52 13.48
CA GLN A 487 17.12 -3.14 13.76
C GLN A 487 17.72 -3.03 15.17
N VAL A 488 17.12 -3.68 16.17
CA VAL A 488 17.67 -3.72 17.54
C VAL A 488 19.03 -4.42 17.58
N ALA A 489 19.16 -5.59 16.96
CA ALA A 489 20.43 -6.33 16.92
C ALA A 489 21.54 -5.56 16.18
N LEU A 490 21.20 -4.82 15.12
CA LEU A 490 22.13 -3.96 14.39
C LEU A 490 22.58 -2.76 15.23
N ALA A 491 21.68 -2.17 16.01
CA ALA A 491 22.00 -1.08 16.92
C ALA A 491 22.82 -1.55 18.13
N ASP A 492 22.54 -2.76 18.63
CA ASP A 492 23.28 -3.42 19.71
C ASP A 492 24.71 -3.80 19.29
N GLY A 493 24.86 -4.34 18.08
CA GLY A 493 26.15 -4.67 17.49
C GLY A 493 26.89 -5.85 18.14
N SER A 494 26.32 -6.52 19.15
CA SER A 494 26.98 -7.67 19.77
C SER A 494 27.01 -8.87 18.83
N ALA A 495 28.12 -9.61 18.82
CA ALA A 495 28.27 -10.78 17.96
C ALA A 495 27.16 -11.85 18.16
N PRO A 496 26.70 -12.15 19.39
CA PRO A 496 25.57 -13.07 19.58
C PRO A 496 24.27 -12.56 18.96
N ALA A 497 23.94 -11.27 19.14
CA ALA A 497 22.72 -10.70 18.59
C ALA A 497 22.73 -10.68 17.05
N LEU A 498 23.87 -10.31 16.45
CA LEU A 498 24.04 -10.28 14.99
C LEU A 498 23.93 -11.68 14.37
N ARG A 499 24.49 -12.71 15.03
CA ARG A 499 24.37 -14.10 14.58
C ARG A 499 22.92 -14.57 14.62
N GLN A 500 22.26 -14.42 15.78
CA GLN A 500 20.86 -14.83 15.94
C GLN A 500 19.97 -14.18 14.90
N VAL A 501 20.09 -12.88 14.69
CA VAL A 501 19.21 -12.20 13.73
C VAL A 501 19.52 -12.55 12.28
N SER A 502 20.77 -12.92 11.97
CA SER A 502 21.11 -13.39 10.63
C SER A 502 20.46 -14.74 10.32
N ASP A 503 20.37 -15.62 11.30
CA ASP A 503 19.72 -16.92 11.17
C ASP A 503 18.19 -16.76 11.07
N ASP A 504 17.60 -15.90 11.90
CA ASP A 504 16.18 -15.55 11.85
C ASP A 504 15.80 -14.94 10.49
N LEU A 505 16.57 -13.96 10.01
CA LEU A 505 16.34 -13.32 8.71
C LEU A 505 16.57 -14.29 7.56
N GLN A 506 17.58 -15.17 7.64
CA GLN A 506 17.83 -16.18 6.62
C GLN A 506 16.67 -17.16 6.51
N THR A 507 16.06 -17.53 7.63
CA THR A 507 14.84 -18.35 7.68
C THR A 507 13.67 -17.58 7.07
N TRP A 508 13.46 -16.33 7.47
CA TRP A 508 12.38 -15.48 6.96
C TRP A 508 12.40 -15.34 5.44
N VAL A 509 13.56 -14.99 4.86
CA VAL A 509 13.70 -14.74 3.42
C VAL A 509 13.69 -16.02 2.57
N ALA A 510 13.79 -17.20 3.19
CA ALA A 510 13.59 -18.46 2.47
C ALA A 510 12.14 -18.59 1.99
N ASP A 511 11.19 -18.19 2.84
CA ASP A 511 9.74 -18.21 2.58
C ASP A 511 9.25 -16.88 1.97
N HIS A 512 9.88 -15.76 2.31
CA HIS A 512 9.48 -14.41 1.91
C HIS A 512 10.51 -13.76 0.98
N ARG A 513 10.84 -14.44 -0.13
CA ARG A 513 11.92 -14.01 -1.06
C ARG A 513 11.75 -12.59 -1.63
N GLN A 514 10.53 -12.08 -1.69
CA GLN A 514 10.20 -10.74 -2.19
C GLN A 514 10.29 -9.64 -1.12
N ASP A 515 10.66 -9.97 0.13
CA ASP A 515 10.80 -8.99 1.20
C ASP A 515 12.15 -8.27 1.11
N ALA A 516 12.18 -7.17 0.37
CA ALA A 516 13.39 -6.36 0.16
C ALA A 516 13.99 -5.84 1.47
N SER A 517 13.15 -5.39 2.42
CA SER A 517 13.63 -4.85 3.71
C SER A 517 14.30 -5.93 4.57
N ALA A 518 13.77 -7.16 4.58
CA ALA A 518 14.42 -8.26 5.29
C ALA A 518 15.79 -8.59 4.68
N TRP A 519 15.90 -8.62 3.35
CA TRP A 519 17.17 -8.81 2.65
C TRP A 519 18.19 -7.69 2.94
N GLN A 520 17.75 -6.44 2.99
CA GLN A 520 18.61 -5.30 3.34
C GLN A 520 19.14 -5.42 4.77
N LEU A 521 18.30 -5.78 5.73
CA LEU A 521 18.71 -5.99 7.12
C LEU A 521 19.66 -7.19 7.25
N LEU A 522 19.45 -8.25 6.48
CA LEU A 522 20.35 -9.40 6.44
C LEU A 522 21.72 -9.01 5.86
N SER A 523 21.73 -8.20 4.81
CA SER A 523 22.97 -7.65 4.24
C SER A 523 23.72 -6.79 5.25
N ALA A 524 23.02 -5.92 5.98
CA ALA A 524 23.61 -5.10 7.03
C ALA A 524 24.19 -5.96 8.17
N ALA A 525 23.47 -6.99 8.61
CA ALA A 525 23.93 -7.89 9.67
C ALA A 525 25.15 -8.71 9.23
N ALA A 526 25.14 -9.24 8.00
CA ALA A 526 26.27 -9.95 7.42
C ALA A 526 27.51 -9.05 7.28
N THR A 527 27.32 -7.79 6.87
CA THR A 527 28.41 -6.80 6.79
C THR A 527 29.05 -6.56 8.15
N ARG A 528 28.24 -6.38 9.21
CA ARG A 528 28.73 -6.20 10.59
C ARG A 528 29.49 -7.42 11.13
N GLN A 529 29.22 -8.60 10.58
CA GLN A 529 29.91 -9.84 10.91
C GLN A 529 31.12 -10.15 10.01
N GLY A 530 31.45 -9.26 9.05
CA GLY A 530 32.54 -9.49 8.09
C GLY A 530 32.23 -10.54 7.01
N GLN A 531 30.97 -10.98 6.89
CA GLN A 531 30.52 -11.99 5.91
C GLN A 531 30.27 -11.35 4.53
N THR A 532 31.35 -10.93 3.87
CA THR A 532 31.31 -10.08 2.68
C THR A 532 30.46 -10.66 1.53
N LEU A 533 30.66 -11.93 1.15
CA LEU A 533 29.91 -12.53 0.04
C LEU A 533 28.42 -12.66 0.36
N ARG A 534 28.08 -13.05 1.59
CA ARG A 534 26.70 -13.13 2.05
C ARG A 534 26.01 -11.77 2.05
N ALA A 535 26.73 -10.71 2.46
CA ALA A 535 26.24 -9.35 2.41
C ALA A 535 25.93 -8.88 0.97
N ILE A 536 26.85 -9.15 0.03
CA ILE A 536 26.67 -8.83 -1.40
C ILE A 536 25.50 -9.61 -1.99
N ARG A 537 25.36 -10.91 -1.67
CA ARG A 537 24.22 -11.72 -2.11
C ARG A 537 22.91 -11.15 -1.59
N ALA A 538 22.81 -10.88 -0.29
CA ALA A 538 21.60 -10.35 0.32
C ALA A 538 21.22 -8.98 -0.27
N GLU A 539 22.21 -8.11 -0.55
CA GLU A 539 21.96 -6.84 -1.21
C GLU A 539 21.45 -7.02 -2.65
N ALA A 540 21.99 -7.99 -3.40
CA ALA A 540 21.50 -8.30 -4.73
C ALA A 540 20.07 -8.84 -4.72
N GLU A 541 19.70 -9.66 -3.75
CA GLU A 541 18.32 -10.15 -3.60
C GLU A 541 17.34 -9.04 -3.22
N ALA A 542 17.75 -8.10 -2.36
CA ALA A 542 16.95 -6.91 -2.07
C ALA A 542 16.63 -6.11 -3.34
N GLU A 543 17.63 -5.89 -4.18
CA GLU A 543 17.46 -5.19 -5.47
C GLU A 543 16.57 -5.98 -6.44
N ALA A 544 16.69 -7.30 -6.46
CA ALA A 544 15.83 -8.16 -7.27
C ALA A 544 14.36 -8.08 -6.79
N ALA A 545 14.12 -8.10 -5.48
CA ALA A 545 12.80 -7.97 -4.88
C ALA A 545 12.13 -6.61 -5.19
N LEU A 546 12.93 -5.54 -5.23
CA LEU A 546 12.50 -4.20 -5.69
C LEU A 546 12.33 -4.09 -7.21
N GLY A 547 12.57 -5.17 -7.96
CA GLY A 547 12.48 -5.15 -9.41
C GLY A 547 13.67 -4.51 -10.13
N ASN A 548 14.74 -4.16 -9.42
CA ASN A 548 15.99 -3.65 -10.00
C ASN A 548 16.91 -4.79 -10.43
N LEU A 549 16.49 -5.50 -11.48
CA LEU A 549 17.22 -6.64 -12.01
C LEU A 549 18.65 -6.28 -12.48
N ARG A 550 18.85 -5.06 -13.02
CA ARG A 550 20.17 -4.57 -13.43
C ARG A 550 21.09 -4.38 -12.23
N GLY A 551 20.60 -3.73 -11.17
CA GLY A 551 21.32 -3.52 -9.92
C GLY A 551 21.68 -4.84 -9.23
N ALA A 552 20.75 -5.80 -9.21
CA ALA A 552 20.97 -7.13 -8.65
C ALA A 552 22.10 -7.89 -9.40
N ILE A 553 22.05 -7.92 -10.74
CA ILE A 553 23.08 -8.56 -11.57
C ILE A 553 24.45 -7.91 -11.38
N ALA A 554 24.51 -6.57 -11.29
CA ALA A 554 25.76 -5.86 -11.08
C ALA A 554 26.41 -6.26 -9.74
N ARG A 555 25.61 -6.36 -8.67
CA ARG A 555 26.09 -6.79 -7.34
C ARG A 555 26.56 -8.24 -7.33
N LEU A 556 25.82 -9.17 -7.92
CA LEU A 556 26.26 -10.56 -8.02
C LEU A 556 27.55 -10.72 -8.82
N ARG A 557 27.76 -9.92 -9.88
CA ARG A 557 29.05 -9.90 -10.61
C ARG A 557 30.19 -9.39 -9.73
N ALA A 558 29.97 -8.36 -8.93
CA ALA A 558 30.96 -7.89 -7.97
C ALA A 558 31.28 -8.98 -6.93
N GLY A 559 30.26 -9.68 -6.42
CA GLY A 559 30.42 -10.84 -5.53
C GLY A 559 31.22 -11.98 -6.16
N GLN A 560 30.94 -12.32 -7.44
CA GLN A 560 31.69 -13.33 -8.18
C GLN A 560 33.17 -12.93 -8.35
N GLN A 561 33.45 -11.67 -8.69
CA GLN A 561 34.83 -11.18 -8.79
C GLN A 561 35.56 -11.23 -7.45
N GLN A 562 34.88 -10.86 -6.37
CA GLN A 562 35.41 -10.92 -5.02
C GLN A 562 35.72 -12.37 -4.61
N ALA A 563 34.85 -13.32 -4.92
CA ALA A 563 35.04 -14.73 -4.59
C ALA A 563 36.31 -15.32 -5.25
N ARG A 564 36.65 -14.86 -6.46
CA ARG A 564 37.85 -15.30 -7.21
C ARG A 564 39.17 -14.77 -6.65
N ARG A 565 39.15 -13.73 -5.81
CA ARG A 565 40.36 -13.11 -5.24
C ARG A 565 40.94 -13.87 -4.03
N GLY A 566 40.31 -14.98 -3.60
CA GLY A 566 40.80 -15.88 -2.55
C GLY A 566 40.11 -15.70 -1.19
N GLY A 567 40.12 -16.75 -0.35
CA GLY A 567 39.52 -16.74 1.00
C GLY A 567 37.99 -16.78 1.05
N ALA A 568 37.35 -17.14 -0.07
CA ALA A 568 35.90 -17.10 -0.23
C ALA A 568 35.19 -18.32 0.35
N ASP A 569 34.02 -18.09 0.97
CA ASP A 569 33.06 -19.14 1.29
C ASP A 569 32.56 -19.78 -0.02
N PHE A 570 32.95 -21.03 -0.25
CA PHE A 570 32.62 -21.78 -1.47
C PHE A 570 31.11 -21.94 -1.68
N ILE A 571 30.34 -22.05 -0.58
CA ILE A 571 28.90 -22.20 -0.64
C ILE A 571 28.28 -20.91 -1.15
N GLU A 572 28.62 -19.77 -0.55
CA GLU A 572 28.12 -18.46 -0.98
C GLU A 572 28.56 -18.12 -2.41
N ALA A 573 29.79 -18.43 -2.80
CA ALA A 573 30.25 -18.25 -4.17
C ALA A 573 29.42 -19.05 -5.18
N SER A 574 29.12 -20.32 -4.87
CA SER A 574 28.29 -21.18 -5.72
C SER A 574 26.85 -20.67 -5.83
N VAL A 575 26.28 -20.15 -4.74
CA VAL A 575 24.94 -19.55 -4.74
C VAL A 575 24.92 -18.27 -5.59
N ILE A 576 25.93 -17.40 -5.47
CA ILE A 576 26.07 -16.20 -6.28
C ILE A 576 26.11 -16.55 -7.77
N ASP A 577 26.89 -17.56 -8.16
CA ASP A 577 27.01 -18.01 -9.55
C ASP A 577 25.71 -18.59 -10.11
N ALA A 578 25.00 -19.40 -9.31
CA ALA A 578 23.69 -19.92 -9.69
C ALA A 578 22.67 -18.80 -9.88
N ARG A 579 22.58 -17.88 -8.91
CA ARG A 579 21.63 -16.77 -8.95
C ARG A 579 21.93 -15.79 -10.07
N LEU A 580 23.21 -15.51 -10.34
CA LEU A 580 23.61 -14.66 -11.45
C LEU A 580 23.15 -15.25 -12.79
N ARG A 581 23.23 -16.56 -13.00
CA ARG A 581 22.72 -17.22 -14.22
C ARG A 581 21.21 -17.06 -14.35
N ASP A 582 20.48 -17.26 -13.25
CA ASP A 582 19.02 -17.11 -13.20
C ASP A 582 18.57 -15.67 -13.50
N LEU A 583 19.11 -14.67 -12.82
CA LEU A 583 18.76 -13.26 -13.09
C LEU A 583 19.13 -12.83 -14.52
N ASN A 584 20.22 -13.36 -15.08
CA ASN A 584 20.55 -13.11 -16.49
C ASN A 584 19.55 -13.78 -17.45
N ALA A 585 19.00 -14.96 -17.12
CA ALA A 585 17.94 -15.60 -17.89
C ALA A 585 16.67 -14.75 -17.86
N GLN A 586 16.20 -14.37 -16.67
CA GLN A 586 15.05 -13.48 -16.50
C GLN A 586 15.22 -12.17 -17.29
N ARG A 587 16.42 -11.57 -17.27
CA ARG A 587 16.71 -10.36 -18.05
C ARG A 587 16.59 -10.60 -19.56
N ARG A 588 17.08 -11.75 -20.06
CA ARG A 588 16.96 -12.11 -21.48
C ARG A 588 15.50 -12.34 -21.88
N ASP A 589 14.72 -12.98 -21.01
CA ASP A 589 13.29 -13.22 -21.26
C ASP A 589 12.55 -11.89 -21.34
N LEU A 590 12.78 -10.97 -20.41
CA LEU A 590 12.24 -9.62 -20.46
C LEU A 590 12.64 -8.87 -21.74
N GLN A 591 13.89 -9.00 -22.18
CA GLN A 591 14.35 -8.39 -23.43
C GLN A 591 13.74 -9.05 -24.67
N ALA A 592 13.55 -10.36 -24.67
CA ALA A 592 12.92 -11.10 -25.75
C ALA A 592 11.44 -10.72 -25.87
N ASP A 593 10.76 -10.56 -24.74
CA ASP A 593 9.37 -10.09 -24.68
C ASP A 593 9.25 -8.66 -25.20
N GLN A 594 10.18 -7.77 -24.83
CA GLN A 594 10.27 -6.42 -25.39
C GLN A 594 10.46 -6.43 -26.92
N ARG A 595 11.26 -7.36 -27.45
CA ARG A 595 11.52 -7.50 -28.90
C ARG A 595 10.32 -8.07 -29.66
N LYS A 596 9.69 -9.14 -29.15
CA LYS A 596 8.53 -9.79 -29.78
C LYS A 596 7.35 -8.82 -29.90
N ASN A 597 7.14 -7.98 -28.90
CA ASN A 597 6.10 -6.96 -28.93
C ASN A 597 6.48 -5.74 -29.79
N GLY A 598 7.69 -5.68 -30.38
CA GLY A 598 8.18 -4.59 -31.25
C GLY A 598 8.27 -4.94 -32.74
N GLY A 599 7.84 -6.14 -33.15
CA GLY A 599 7.99 -6.67 -34.52
C GLY A 599 7.03 -6.06 -35.56
N GLY A 600 7.19 -4.77 -35.85
CA GLY A 600 6.59 -4.09 -37.00
C GLY A 600 7.45 -2.95 -37.57
N GLY A 601 8.69 -2.76 -37.08
CA GLY A 601 9.64 -1.77 -37.57
C GLY A 601 10.97 -2.43 -37.96
N PRO A 602 11.68 -1.91 -38.97
CA PRO A 602 12.81 -2.59 -39.59
C PRO A 602 13.98 -2.74 -38.62
N ALA A 603 14.72 -3.84 -38.79
CA ALA A 603 15.90 -4.18 -38.00
C ALA A 603 16.93 -3.04 -37.99
N PRO A 604 17.62 -2.78 -36.86
CA PRO A 604 18.70 -1.81 -36.84
C PRO A 604 19.84 -2.34 -37.71
N LEU A 605 20.22 -1.53 -38.70
CA LEU A 605 21.45 -1.70 -39.47
C LEU A 605 22.62 -1.85 -38.50
N ALA A 606 23.39 -2.93 -38.70
CA ALA A 606 24.72 -3.05 -38.15
C ALA A 606 25.56 -1.87 -38.64
N LEU A 607 26.22 -1.19 -37.72
CA LEU A 607 27.35 -0.32 -38.05
C LEU A 607 28.56 -0.89 -37.32
N ASP A 608 29.59 -1.11 -38.13
CA ASP A 608 30.92 -1.64 -37.81
C ASP A 608 31.64 -0.90 -36.68
#